data_AF-A0A5B2Z7L9-F1
#
_entry.id   AF-A0A5B2Z7L9-F1
#
_cell.length_a   1.000
_cell.length_b   1.000
_cell.length_c   1.000
_cell.angle_alpha   90.00
_cell.angle_beta   90.00
_cell.angle_gamma   90.00
#
_symmetry.space_group_name_H-M   'P 1'
#
loop_
_entity.id
_entity.type
_entity.pdbx_description
1 polymer ?
#
loop_
_entity_poly.entity_id
_entity_poly.type
_entity_poly.pdbx_seq_one_letter_code
_entity_poly.pdbx_strand_id
1 'polypeptide(L)'
;MAIKINKKIKGYSVQKPEDKAKEAAPAAAPVARAEPDSNIIQMHEKVERPDVLVGSTYKIKSPLVEHAMYVTINDIVLNPGTEHELRRPFEVFINSKNMDHFQWIVALTRIMSAVFRKGGDVTFLVDEMKAVFDPRGGYFKAGGVYMPSIVAEIGSVVEEHLKSIGMIVDPELGEEQKRLIAEKRAAYEARAKGKSKAGPEPGSNESVAVTGEGTSFPPSATMCSKCNTKATVIMDGCATCLNCGYSKCG
;
A
#
# COMPACT_ATOMS: atom_id res chain seq x y z
N MET A 1 -11.75 15.77 29.94
CA MET A 1 -12.28 16.84 29.06
C MET A 1 -13.49 17.46 29.76
N ALA A 2 -13.49 18.77 29.96
CA ALA A 2 -14.60 19.47 30.61
C ALA A 2 -15.69 19.79 29.57
N ILE A 3 -16.88 19.23 29.75
CA ILE A 3 -18.02 19.47 28.85
C ILE A 3 -18.70 20.77 29.29
N LYS A 4 -18.62 21.81 28.46
CA LYS A 4 -19.35 23.08 28.67
C LYS A 4 -20.80 22.92 28.18
N ILE A 5 -21.75 22.94 29.11
CA ILE A 5 -23.17 22.85 28.82
C ILE A 5 -23.71 24.27 28.62
N ASN A 6 -24.02 24.64 27.37
CA ASN A 6 -24.52 25.98 27.00
C ASN A 6 -26.06 26.11 27.06
N LYS A 7 -26.78 25.06 27.49
CA LYS A 7 -28.25 25.07 27.61
C LYS A 7 -28.67 24.93 29.07
N LYS A 8 -29.73 25.64 29.49
CA LYS A 8 -30.27 25.54 30.85
C LYS A 8 -30.72 24.11 31.13
N ILE A 9 -30.12 23.46 32.12
CA ILE A 9 -30.53 22.15 32.62
C ILE A 9 -31.88 22.34 33.33
N LYS A 10 -32.95 21.79 32.75
CA LYS A 10 -34.33 21.95 33.26
C LYS A 10 -34.75 20.85 34.25
N GLY A 11 -33.86 19.90 34.54
CA GLY A 11 -34.08 18.86 35.53
C GLY A 11 -32.85 17.99 35.68
N TYR A 12 -32.63 17.48 36.89
CA TYR A 12 -31.62 16.47 37.17
C TYR A 12 -32.24 15.41 38.08
N SER A 13 -31.84 14.16 37.91
CA SER A 13 -32.15 13.08 38.85
C SER A 13 -30.86 12.35 39.21
N VAL A 14 -30.77 11.93 40.46
CA VAL A 14 -29.63 11.15 40.97
C VAL A 14 -30.09 9.71 41.07
N GLN A 15 -29.49 8.83 40.29
CA GLN A 15 -29.83 7.40 40.31
C GLN A 15 -29.49 6.82 41.69
N LYS A 16 -30.49 6.21 42.34
CA LYS A 16 -30.30 5.49 43.59
C LYS A 16 -30.09 4.01 43.30
N PRO A 17 -29.38 3.27 44.17
CA PRO A 17 -29.10 1.84 43.96
C PRO A 17 -30.35 0.96 43.80
N GLU A 18 -31.52 1.44 44.22
CA GLU A 18 -32.81 0.75 44.09
C GLU A 18 -33.42 0.83 42.67
N ASP A 19 -32.96 1.77 41.82
CA ASP A 19 -33.41 1.87 40.42
C ASP A 19 -32.81 0.77 39.54
N LYS A 20 -31.65 0.22 39.91
CA LYS A 20 -31.01 -0.91 39.21
C LYS A 20 -31.72 -2.26 39.42
N ALA A 21 -32.60 -2.37 40.41
CA ALA A 21 -33.29 -3.62 40.73
C ALA A 21 -34.66 -3.77 40.04
N LYS A 22 -35.15 -2.74 39.34
CA LYS A 22 -36.43 -2.79 38.60
C LYS A 22 -36.29 -3.02 37.09
N GLU A 23 -35.07 -3.09 36.54
CA GLU A 23 -34.81 -3.38 35.12
C GLU A 23 -34.66 -4.89 34.80
N ALA A 24 -34.84 -5.79 35.78
CA ALA A 24 -34.70 -7.24 35.59
C ALA A 24 -36.05 -7.98 35.43
N ALA A 25 -36.96 -7.48 34.59
CA ALA A 25 -38.13 -8.23 34.13
C ALA A 25 -38.38 -7.95 32.63
N PRO A 26 -38.64 -8.97 31.79
CA PRO A 26 -38.77 -8.78 30.35
C PRO A 26 -40.16 -8.20 30.03
N ALA A 27 -40.22 -6.91 29.71
CA ALA A 27 -41.41 -6.26 29.18
C ALA A 27 -41.22 -5.98 27.68
N ALA A 28 -42.28 -6.28 26.92
CA ALA A 28 -42.37 -6.22 25.47
C ALA A 28 -41.88 -4.90 24.86
N ALA A 29 -41.31 -5.02 23.67
CA ALA A 29 -40.67 -3.97 22.90
C ALA A 29 -41.52 -2.69 22.75
N PRO A 30 -40.99 -1.50 23.08
CA PRO A 30 -41.51 -0.27 22.52
C PRO A 30 -41.01 -0.17 21.08
N VAL A 31 -41.94 -0.02 20.14
CA VAL A 31 -41.66 0.34 18.74
C VAL A 31 -41.00 1.72 18.76
N ALA A 32 -39.68 1.76 18.72
CA ALA A 32 -38.92 2.99 18.64
C ALA A 32 -39.16 3.61 17.25
N ARG A 33 -39.67 4.84 17.25
CA ARG A 33 -39.68 5.73 16.10
C ARG A 33 -38.27 5.79 15.53
N ALA A 34 -38.12 5.39 14.26
CA ALA A 34 -36.91 5.58 13.50
C ALA A 34 -36.65 7.08 13.31
N GLU A 35 -35.66 7.60 14.01
CA GLU A 35 -34.96 8.81 13.57
C GLU A 35 -34.00 8.40 12.44
N PRO A 36 -33.91 9.15 11.32
CA PRO A 36 -33.07 8.78 10.20
C PRO A 36 -31.61 9.20 10.49
N ASP A 37 -30.97 8.58 11.48
CA ASP A 37 -29.53 8.73 11.69
C ASP A 37 -28.80 7.65 10.88
N SER A 38 -28.41 8.05 9.66
CA SER A 38 -27.30 7.51 8.85
C SER A 38 -26.87 6.05 9.15
N ASN A 39 -27.50 5.08 8.46
CA ASN A 39 -27.03 3.68 8.40
C ASN A 39 -25.72 3.58 7.57
N ILE A 40 -24.67 4.27 8.00
CA ILE A 40 -23.33 4.17 7.42
C ILE A 40 -22.64 2.96 8.07
N ILE A 41 -22.58 1.86 7.32
CA ILE A 41 -21.88 0.65 7.72
C ILE A 41 -20.38 0.91 7.57
N GLN A 42 -19.64 0.75 8.66
CA GLN A 42 -18.19 0.76 8.67
C GLN A 42 -17.65 -0.66 8.74
N MET A 43 -16.41 -0.85 8.28
CA MET A 43 -15.74 -2.15 8.36
C MET A 43 -15.45 -2.50 9.82
N HIS A 44 -15.98 -3.62 10.31
CA HIS A 44 -15.74 -4.16 11.64
C HIS A 44 -15.92 -5.68 11.68
N GLU A 45 -15.46 -6.35 12.74
CA GLU A 45 -15.47 -7.82 12.87
C GLU A 45 -16.84 -8.50 12.67
N LYS A 46 -17.95 -7.79 12.95
CA LYS A 46 -19.31 -8.30 12.76
C LYS A 46 -19.89 -8.11 11.36
N VAL A 47 -19.15 -7.51 10.42
CA VAL A 47 -19.62 -7.37 9.03
C VAL A 47 -19.65 -8.76 8.41
N GLU A 48 -20.83 -9.20 7.98
CA GLU A 48 -20.98 -10.50 7.32
C GLU A 48 -20.31 -10.51 5.95
N ARG A 49 -19.72 -11.66 5.59
CA ARG A 49 -19.09 -11.86 4.29
C ARG A 49 -20.19 -11.92 3.21
N PRO A 50 -20.19 -11.04 2.21
CA PRO A 50 -21.11 -11.14 1.08
C PRO A 50 -20.90 -12.41 0.25
N ASP A 51 -21.91 -12.80 -0.53
CA ASP A 51 -21.84 -13.95 -1.44
C ASP A 51 -20.79 -13.75 -2.54
N VAL A 52 -20.62 -12.51 -3.00
CA VAL A 52 -19.70 -12.12 -4.07
C VAL A 52 -18.77 -11.02 -3.58
N LEU A 53 -17.47 -11.21 -3.83
CA LEU A 53 -16.43 -10.22 -3.59
C LEU A 53 -15.72 -9.90 -4.92
N VAL A 54 -15.32 -8.65 -5.10
CA VAL A 54 -14.53 -8.22 -6.25
C VAL A 54 -13.07 -8.22 -5.84
N GLY A 55 -12.20 -8.87 -6.62
CA GLY A 55 -10.79 -9.00 -6.27
C GLY A 55 -9.84 -8.67 -7.41
N SER A 56 -8.58 -8.40 -7.03
CA SER A 56 -7.47 -8.20 -7.95
C SER A 56 -6.36 -9.21 -7.64
N THR A 57 -5.82 -9.84 -8.67
CA THR A 57 -4.70 -10.80 -8.54
C THR A 57 -3.42 -10.18 -9.08
N TYR A 58 -2.42 -10.07 -8.21
CA TYR A 58 -1.10 -9.54 -8.50
C TYR A 58 -0.09 -10.67 -8.62
N LYS A 59 0.80 -10.58 -9.60
CA LYS A 59 1.85 -11.58 -9.85
C LYS A 59 3.19 -11.08 -9.34
N ILE A 60 3.78 -11.82 -8.42
CA ILE A 60 5.14 -11.58 -7.92
C ILE A 60 6.08 -12.59 -8.57
N LYS A 61 7.12 -12.09 -9.25
CA LYS A 61 8.18 -12.90 -9.84
C LYS A 61 9.53 -12.39 -9.34
N SER A 62 10.05 -13.05 -8.31
CA SER A 62 11.38 -12.78 -7.77
C SER A 62 12.44 -13.63 -8.48
N PRO A 63 13.66 -13.11 -8.71
CA PRO A 63 14.77 -13.90 -9.21
C PRO A 63 15.28 -14.94 -8.19
N LEU A 64 14.90 -14.84 -6.92
CA LEU A 64 15.32 -15.77 -5.87
C LEU A 64 14.47 -17.05 -5.82
N VAL A 65 13.32 -17.08 -6.48
CA VAL A 65 12.38 -18.20 -6.46
C VAL A 65 12.07 -18.65 -7.88
N GLU A 66 12.10 -19.96 -8.11
CA GLU A 66 11.80 -20.53 -9.44
C GLU A 66 10.36 -20.28 -9.87
N HIS A 67 9.44 -20.23 -8.91
CA HIS A 67 8.01 -20.16 -9.15
C HIS A 67 7.46 -18.80 -8.76
N ALA A 68 6.64 -18.23 -9.64
CA ALA A 68 5.89 -17.02 -9.35
C ALA A 68 4.87 -17.27 -8.22
N MET A 69 4.62 -16.21 -7.45
CA MET A 69 3.60 -16.15 -6.42
C MET A 69 2.44 -15.27 -6.90
N TYR A 70 1.22 -15.61 -6.51
CA TYR A 70 0.02 -14.86 -6.84
C TYR A 70 -0.63 -14.38 -5.56
N VAL A 71 -0.85 -13.07 -5.46
CA VAL A 71 -1.51 -12.42 -4.32
C VAL A 71 -2.85 -11.91 -4.81
N THR A 72 -3.94 -12.50 -4.35
CA THR A 72 -5.31 -12.05 -4.65
C THR A 72 -5.84 -11.29 -3.45
N ILE A 73 -6.23 -10.04 -3.63
CA ILE A 73 -6.90 -9.25 -2.58
C ILE A 73 -8.34 -9.03 -3.03
N ASN A 74 -9.28 -9.47 -2.20
CA ASN A 74 -10.71 -9.32 -2.41
C ASN A 74 -11.25 -8.20 -1.53
N ASP A 75 -12.12 -7.40 -2.09
CA ASP A 75 -12.70 -6.22 -1.46
C ASP A 75 -14.18 -6.39 -1.17
N ILE A 76 -14.61 -5.70 -0.11
CA ILE A 76 -16.01 -5.45 0.17
C ILE A 76 -16.36 -4.00 -0.19
N VAL A 77 -17.53 -3.82 -0.80
CA VAL A 77 -18.12 -2.50 -1.03
C VAL A 77 -19.14 -2.25 0.08
N LEU A 78 -18.87 -1.25 0.91
CA LEU A 78 -19.74 -0.81 2.00
C LEU A 78 -20.60 0.34 1.52
N ASN A 79 -21.85 0.39 1.99
CA ASN A 79 -22.85 1.42 1.64
C ASN A 79 -23.02 1.64 0.12
N PRO A 80 -23.21 0.57 -0.67
CA PRO A 80 -23.29 0.67 -2.13
C PRO A 80 -24.44 1.58 -2.55
N GLY A 81 -24.20 2.46 -3.54
CA GLY A 81 -25.21 3.38 -4.06
C GLY A 81 -25.53 4.56 -3.15
N THR A 82 -24.68 4.84 -2.16
CA THR A 82 -24.80 6.01 -1.28
C THR A 82 -23.58 6.93 -1.42
N GLU A 83 -23.67 8.18 -0.93
CA GLU A 83 -22.53 9.11 -0.87
C GLU A 83 -21.37 8.61 0.02
N HIS A 84 -21.63 7.60 0.85
CA HIS A 84 -20.67 6.97 1.75
C HIS A 84 -20.20 5.60 1.25
N GLU A 85 -20.30 5.35 -0.06
CA GLU A 85 -19.76 4.14 -0.68
C GLU A 85 -18.25 4.07 -0.45
N LEU A 86 -17.81 3.00 0.22
CA LEU A 86 -16.42 2.80 0.58
C LEU A 86 -15.99 1.39 0.21
N ARG A 87 -14.85 1.28 -0.46
CA ARG A 87 -14.22 0.00 -0.75
C ARG A 87 -13.13 -0.29 0.28
N ARG A 88 -13.17 -1.49 0.87
CA ARG A 88 -12.21 -1.93 1.88
C ARG A 88 -11.70 -3.33 1.54
N PRO A 89 -10.41 -3.63 1.80
CA PRO A 89 -9.92 -4.99 1.64
C PRO A 89 -10.61 -5.88 2.66
N PHE A 90 -11.01 -7.08 2.24
CA PHE A 90 -11.77 -8.01 3.06
C PHE A 90 -10.98 -9.28 3.36
N GLU A 91 -10.34 -9.86 2.33
CA GLU A 91 -9.51 -11.06 2.47
C GLU A 91 -8.39 -11.06 1.44
N VAL A 92 -7.29 -11.72 1.79
CA VAL A 92 -6.15 -11.93 0.88
C VAL A 92 -5.88 -13.42 0.76
N PHE A 93 -5.47 -13.84 -0.43
CA PHE A 93 -5.00 -15.19 -0.73
C PHE A 93 -3.65 -15.13 -1.41
N ILE A 94 -2.67 -15.82 -0.85
CA ILE A 94 -1.33 -15.88 -1.40
C ILE A 94 -1.07 -17.32 -1.83
N ASN A 95 -0.92 -17.53 -3.13
CA ASN A 95 -0.63 -18.84 -3.72
C ASN A 95 0.81 -18.89 -4.23
N SER A 96 1.52 -19.95 -3.87
CA SER A 96 2.90 -20.22 -4.30
C SER A 96 3.05 -21.71 -4.60
N LYS A 97 3.75 -22.04 -5.68
CA LYS A 97 4.18 -23.43 -5.95
C LYS A 97 5.44 -23.82 -5.17
N ASN A 98 6.11 -22.86 -4.53
CA ASN A 98 7.27 -23.13 -3.71
C ASN A 98 6.84 -23.63 -2.31
N MET A 99 7.19 -24.87 -2.00
CA MET A 99 6.85 -25.53 -0.73
C MET A 99 7.62 -24.97 0.47
N ASP A 100 8.82 -24.41 0.28
CA ASP A 100 9.62 -23.81 1.36
C ASP A 100 8.90 -22.62 2.00
N HIS A 101 8.03 -21.98 1.23
CA HIS A 101 7.30 -20.80 1.67
C HIS A 101 5.93 -21.12 2.25
N PHE A 102 5.47 -22.36 2.14
CA PHE A 102 4.07 -22.73 2.35
C PHE A 102 3.55 -22.37 3.74
N GLN A 103 4.28 -22.74 4.80
CA GLN A 103 3.80 -22.54 6.18
C GLN A 103 3.63 -21.07 6.54
N TRP A 104 4.64 -20.24 6.28
CA TRP A 104 4.57 -18.82 6.62
C TRP A 104 3.64 -18.05 5.68
N ILE A 105 3.50 -18.45 4.41
CA ILE A 105 2.51 -17.87 3.49
C ILE A 105 1.09 -18.13 3.98
N VAL A 106 0.80 -19.37 4.39
CA VAL A 106 -0.52 -19.72 4.95
C VAL A 106 -0.78 -18.92 6.22
N ALA A 107 0.20 -18.80 7.12
CA ALA A 107 0.07 -18.00 8.33
C ALA A 107 -0.19 -16.51 8.01
N LEU A 108 0.60 -15.92 7.10
CA LEU A 108 0.49 -14.54 6.67
C LEU A 108 -0.89 -14.26 6.04
N THR A 109 -1.35 -15.14 5.15
CA THR A 109 -2.66 -15.07 4.49
C THR A 109 -3.81 -15.02 5.51
N ARG A 110 -3.74 -15.88 6.54
CA ARG A 110 -4.77 -15.95 7.60
C ARG A 110 -4.76 -14.71 8.49
N ILE A 111 -3.57 -14.26 8.91
CA ILE A 111 -3.42 -13.10 9.80
C ILE A 111 -3.84 -11.82 9.07
N MET A 112 -3.37 -11.59 7.85
CA MET A 112 -3.74 -10.42 7.06
C MET A 112 -5.24 -10.37 6.79
N SER A 113 -5.85 -11.50 6.41
CA SER A 113 -7.31 -11.56 6.22
C SER A 113 -8.08 -11.27 7.51
N ALA A 114 -7.56 -11.70 8.67
CA ALA A 114 -8.18 -11.36 9.96
C ALA A 114 -8.07 -9.86 10.26
N VAL A 115 -6.92 -9.23 9.98
CA VAL A 115 -6.73 -7.78 10.13
C VAL A 115 -7.67 -7.01 9.19
N PHE A 116 -7.79 -7.42 7.93
CA PHE A 116 -8.72 -6.82 6.97
C PHE A 116 -10.18 -6.91 7.44
N ARG A 117 -10.60 -8.08 7.95
CA ARG A 117 -11.95 -8.27 8.52
C ARG A 117 -12.22 -7.44 9.77
N LYS A 118 -11.19 -7.18 10.58
CA LYS A 118 -11.31 -6.33 11.77
C LYS A 118 -11.63 -4.88 11.39
N GLY A 119 -11.23 -4.45 10.19
CA GLY A 119 -11.46 -3.10 9.70
C GLY A 119 -10.58 -2.06 10.40
N GLY A 120 -11.02 -0.81 10.34
CA GLY A 120 -10.21 0.34 10.77
C GLY A 120 -9.13 0.72 9.76
N ASP A 121 -8.04 1.31 10.26
CA ASP A 121 -6.89 1.65 9.44
C ASP A 121 -5.96 0.45 9.28
N VAL A 122 -5.88 -0.09 8.06
CA VAL A 122 -5.03 -1.23 7.71
C VAL A 122 -3.80 -0.79 6.89
N THR A 123 -3.61 0.50 6.64
CA THR A 123 -2.48 0.98 5.82
C THR A 123 -1.14 0.72 6.51
N PHE A 124 -1.11 0.67 7.85
CA PHE A 124 0.10 0.35 8.62
C PHE A 124 0.72 -1.01 8.24
N LEU A 125 -0.08 -1.96 7.74
CA LEU A 125 0.44 -3.27 7.29
C LEU A 125 1.47 -3.10 6.17
N VAL A 126 1.34 -2.06 5.34
CA VAL A 126 2.30 -1.78 4.27
C VAL A 126 3.69 -1.53 4.85
N ASP A 127 3.77 -0.67 5.87
CA ASP A 127 5.05 -0.27 6.47
C ASP A 127 5.68 -1.45 7.21
N GLU A 128 4.89 -2.18 8.00
CA GLU A 128 5.34 -3.37 8.73
C GLU A 128 5.87 -4.45 7.79
N MET A 129 5.18 -4.70 6.67
CA MET A 129 5.61 -5.69 5.68
C MET A 129 6.86 -5.25 4.93
N LYS A 130 6.96 -3.97 4.55
CA LYS A 130 8.15 -3.41 3.86
C LYS A 130 9.39 -3.36 4.76
N ALA A 131 9.22 -3.31 6.08
CA ALA A 131 10.31 -3.37 7.04
C ALA A 131 10.93 -4.78 7.20
N VAL A 132 10.23 -5.84 6.76
CA VAL A 132 10.75 -7.21 6.83
C VAL A 132 11.88 -7.40 5.82
N PHE A 133 13.04 -7.85 6.30
CA PHE A 133 14.22 -8.14 5.48
C PHE A 133 14.54 -9.65 5.46
N ASP A 134 15.10 -10.13 4.35
CA ASP A 134 15.63 -11.48 4.25
C ASP A 134 17.10 -11.49 4.73
N PRO A 135 17.49 -12.35 5.67
CA PRO A 135 18.89 -12.49 6.12
C PRO A 135 19.87 -12.83 5.01
N ARG A 136 19.39 -13.46 3.92
CA ARG A 136 20.20 -13.79 2.72
C ARG A 136 20.40 -12.58 1.80
N GLY A 137 19.80 -11.45 2.15
CA GLY A 137 19.76 -10.24 1.33
C GLY A 137 18.54 -10.19 0.42
N GLY A 138 18.12 -8.97 0.10
CA GLY A 138 17.06 -8.69 -0.86
C GLY A 138 17.48 -8.91 -2.33
N TYR A 139 16.58 -8.57 -3.23
CA TYR A 139 16.76 -8.74 -4.68
C TYR A 139 16.21 -7.54 -5.46
N PHE A 140 16.57 -7.44 -6.74
CA PHE A 140 15.97 -6.46 -7.63
C PHE A 140 14.82 -7.11 -8.40
N LYS A 141 13.62 -6.54 -8.31
CA LYS A 141 12.50 -6.94 -9.17
C LYS A 141 12.67 -6.35 -10.57
N ALA A 142 11.85 -6.83 -11.51
CA ALA A 142 11.77 -6.24 -12.85
C ALA A 142 11.54 -4.72 -12.75
N GLY A 143 12.31 -3.95 -13.52
CA GLY A 143 12.35 -2.49 -13.38
C GLY A 143 13.39 -1.94 -12.41
N GLY A 144 14.29 -2.78 -11.86
CA GLY A 144 15.45 -2.30 -11.11
C GLY A 144 15.11 -1.70 -9.74
N VAL A 145 13.94 -2.01 -9.19
CA VAL A 145 13.57 -1.65 -7.82
C VAL A 145 14.05 -2.73 -6.85
N TYR A 146 14.80 -2.32 -5.83
CA TYR A 146 15.27 -3.22 -4.78
C TYR A 146 14.15 -3.57 -3.81
N MET A 147 14.02 -4.85 -3.51
CA MET A 147 13.11 -5.43 -2.53
C MET A 147 13.93 -6.13 -1.44
N PRO A 148 13.80 -5.73 -0.16
CA PRO A 148 14.60 -6.31 0.92
C PRO A 148 14.20 -7.75 1.29
N SER A 149 12.99 -8.17 0.95
CA SER A 149 12.49 -9.54 1.11
C SER A 149 11.28 -9.79 0.21
N ILE A 150 10.87 -11.06 0.09
CA ILE A 150 9.60 -11.43 -0.55
C ILE A 150 8.39 -10.85 0.20
N VAL A 151 8.48 -10.72 1.53
CA VAL A 151 7.41 -10.13 2.36
C VAL A 151 7.26 -8.64 2.06
N ALA A 152 8.37 -7.93 1.86
CA ALA A 152 8.35 -6.52 1.46
C ALA A 152 7.79 -6.30 0.05
N GLU A 153 8.01 -7.25 -0.87
CA GLU A 153 7.35 -7.21 -2.18
C GLU A 153 5.85 -7.46 -2.07
N ILE A 154 5.39 -8.38 -1.21
CA ILE A 154 3.96 -8.54 -0.90
C ILE A 154 3.41 -7.25 -0.27
N GLY A 155 4.15 -6.60 0.64
CA GLY A 155 3.76 -5.31 1.21
C GLY A 155 3.61 -4.21 0.15
N SER A 156 4.46 -4.22 -0.88
CA SER A 156 4.34 -3.31 -2.03
C SER A 156 3.09 -3.60 -2.88
N VAL A 157 2.72 -4.88 -3.03
CA VAL A 157 1.44 -5.28 -3.69
C VAL A 157 0.24 -4.82 -2.88
N VAL A 158 0.27 -4.97 -1.55
CA VAL A 158 -0.79 -4.49 -0.67
C VAL A 158 -0.91 -2.97 -0.78
N GLU A 159 0.20 -2.24 -0.78
CA GLU A 159 0.19 -0.79 -0.99
C GLU A 159 -0.45 -0.39 -2.32
N GLU A 160 -0.02 -1.01 -3.42
CA GLU A 160 -0.57 -0.76 -4.76
C GLU A 160 -2.09 -1.00 -4.77
N HIS A 161 -2.54 -2.06 -4.12
CA HIS A 161 -3.95 -2.37 -4.00
C HIS A 161 -4.70 -1.33 -3.15
N LEU A 162 -4.18 -0.97 -1.98
CA LEU A 162 -4.77 0.05 -1.10
C LEU A 162 -4.84 1.43 -1.78
N LYS A 163 -3.87 1.78 -2.63
CA LYS A 163 -3.92 2.97 -3.49
C LYS A 163 -5.04 2.87 -4.51
N SER A 164 -5.18 1.72 -5.17
CA SER A 164 -6.22 1.52 -6.20
C SER A 164 -7.65 1.63 -5.67
N ILE A 165 -7.87 1.30 -4.39
CA ILE A 165 -9.16 1.46 -3.72
C ILE A 165 -9.30 2.79 -2.95
N GLY A 166 -8.32 3.69 -3.06
CA GLY A 166 -8.37 5.03 -2.46
C GLY A 166 -8.08 5.09 -0.95
N MET A 167 -7.53 4.03 -0.35
CA MET A 167 -7.13 4.02 1.07
C MET A 167 -5.78 4.71 1.31
N ILE A 168 -4.87 4.65 0.34
CA ILE A 168 -3.59 5.35 0.38
C ILE A 168 -3.59 6.37 -0.76
N VAL A 169 -3.27 7.61 -0.44
CA VAL A 169 -3.06 8.67 -1.43
C VAL A 169 -1.57 8.98 -1.46
N ASP A 170 -0.94 8.74 -2.60
CA ASP A 170 0.46 9.12 -2.77
C ASP A 170 0.60 10.64 -2.66
N PRO A 171 1.61 11.14 -1.93
CA PRO A 171 1.98 12.54 -2.07
C PRO A 171 2.45 12.74 -3.52
N GLU A 172 1.65 13.45 -4.32
CA GLU A 172 2.04 13.75 -5.69
C GLU A 172 3.40 14.47 -5.69
N LEU A 173 4.30 14.04 -6.57
CA LEU A 173 5.50 14.82 -6.85
C LEU A 173 5.05 16.21 -7.33
N GLY A 174 5.43 17.25 -6.59
CA GLY A 174 5.11 18.63 -6.98
C GLY A 174 5.59 18.92 -8.41
N GLU A 175 4.89 19.81 -9.12
CA GLU A 175 5.19 20.10 -10.52
C GLU A 175 6.66 20.50 -10.75
N GLU A 176 7.22 21.27 -9.81
CA GLU A 176 8.64 21.64 -9.81
C GLU A 176 9.57 20.42 -9.76
N GLN A 177 9.25 19.41 -8.94
CA GLN A 177 10.04 18.18 -8.83
C GLN A 177 9.92 17.33 -10.09
N LYS A 178 8.71 17.24 -10.68
CA LYS A 178 8.50 16.58 -11.98
C LYS A 178 9.30 17.28 -13.09
N ARG A 179 9.27 18.62 -13.14
CA ARG A 179 10.04 19.43 -14.09
C ARG A 179 11.54 19.21 -13.95
N LEU A 180 12.05 19.21 -12.71
CA LEU A 180 13.46 18.97 -12.43
C LEU A 180 13.90 17.56 -12.87
N ILE A 181 13.08 16.53 -12.61
CA ILE A 181 13.37 15.17 -13.08
C ILE A 181 13.42 15.13 -14.61
N ALA A 182 12.46 15.76 -15.30
CA ALA A 182 12.42 15.80 -16.76
C ALA A 182 13.64 16.54 -17.35
N GLU A 183 14.00 17.69 -16.80
CA GLU A 183 15.18 18.46 -17.20
C GLU A 183 16.46 17.64 -17.03
N LYS A 184 16.63 17.00 -15.86
CA LYS A 184 17.81 16.17 -15.56
C LYS A 184 17.90 14.94 -16.46
N ARG A 185 16.77 14.30 -16.81
CA ARG A 185 16.73 13.22 -17.80
C ARG A 185 17.16 13.71 -19.19
N ALA A 186 16.59 14.82 -19.65
CA ALA A 186 16.95 15.41 -20.94
C ALA A 186 18.44 15.80 -21.03
N ALA A 187 18.98 16.39 -19.95
CA ALA A 187 20.40 16.74 -19.86
C ALA A 187 21.31 15.49 -19.92
N TYR A 188 20.91 14.40 -19.26
CA TYR A 188 21.65 13.14 -19.31
C TYR A 188 21.65 12.55 -20.73
N GLU A 189 20.49 12.48 -21.38
CA GLU A 189 20.36 11.96 -22.75
C GLU A 189 21.15 12.79 -23.76
N ALA A 190 21.15 14.12 -23.62
CA ALA A 190 21.95 15.01 -24.46
C ALA A 190 23.46 14.74 -24.32
N ARG A 191 23.95 14.52 -23.08
CA ARG A 191 25.35 14.14 -22.83
C ARG A 191 25.70 12.76 -23.37
N ALA A 192 24.78 11.81 -23.28
CA ALA A 192 24.96 10.46 -23.82
C ALA A 192 25.10 10.48 -25.36
N LYS A 193 24.30 11.29 -26.06
CA LYS A 193 24.37 11.48 -27.52
C LYS A 193 25.63 12.23 -27.98
N GLY A 194 26.26 13.01 -27.12
CA GLY A 194 27.53 13.68 -27.42
C GLY A 194 28.76 12.78 -27.31
N LYS A 195 28.70 11.74 -26.45
CA LYS A 195 29.80 10.79 -26.22
C LYS A 195 29.91 9.66 -27.25
N SER A 196 28.90 9.45 -28.10
CA SER A 196 28.88 8.41 -29.13
C SER A 196 29.77 8.69 -30.36
N LYS A 197 30.69 9.66 -30.29
CA LYS A 197 31.75 9.89 -31.32
C LYS A 197 33.12 9.31 -30.97
N ALA A 198 33.29 8.63 -29.84
CA ALA A 198 34.52 7.92 -29.50
C ALA A 198 34.26 6.41 -29.40
N GLY A 199 34.74 5.67 -30.40
CA GLY A 199 35.11 4.24 -30.46
C GLY A 199 34.26 3.17 -29.72
N PRO A 200 33.89 2.05 -30.36
CA PRO A 200 33.17 0.98 -29.68
C PRO A 200 34.12 0.22 -28.73
N GLU A 201 33.84 0.22 -27.44
CA GLU A 201 34.26 -0.89 -26.58
C GLU A 201 33.30 -2.08 -26.79
N PRO A 202 33.80 -3.32 -26.94
CA PRO A 202 32.97 -4.45 -27.32
C PRO A 202 32.20 -4.96 -26.09
N GLY A 203 30.89 -4.74 -26.03
CA GLY A 203 30.06 -5.48 -25.08
C GLY A 203 28.64 -4.98 -24.79
N SER A 204 28.29 -3.72 -25.05
CA SER A 204 26.99 -3.19 -24.59
C SER A 204 25.89 -3.22 -25.66
N ASN A 205 25.41 -4.42 -25.99
CA ASN A 205 24.02 -4.54 -26.42
C ASN A 205 23.12 -4.45 -25.17
N GLU A 206 23.12 -3.29 -24.51
CA GLU A 206 22.52 -3.09 -23.20
C GLU A 206 21.02 -2.80 -23.35
N SER A 207 20.24 -3.88 -23.36
CA SER A 207 18.78 -3.81 -23.27
C SER A 207 18.38 -3.12 -21.98
N VAL A 208 17.94 -1.89 -22.16
CA VAL A 208 17.13 -1.05 -21.28
C VAL A 208 16.18 -1.90 -20.42
N ALA A 209 16.39 -1.93 -19.11
CA ALA A 209 15.46 -2.56 -18.17
C ALA A 209 14.23 -1.65 -18.00
N VAL A 210 13.14 -2.02 -18.67
CA VAL A 210 11.84 -1.36 -18.57
C VAL A 210 11.32 -1.48 -17.13
N THR A 211 11.10 -0.34 -16.49
CA THR A 211 10.30 -0.29 -15.24
C THR A 211 8.81 -0.34 -15.59
N GLY A 212 7.98 -0.80 -14.66
CA GLY A 212 6.54 -1.04 -14.85
C GLY A 212 5.71 0.17 -15.30
N GLU A 213 6.31 1.36 -15.40
CA GLU A 213 5.69 2.60 -15.90
C GLU A 213 6.26 3.05 -17.28
N GLY A 214 7.00 2.20 -17.98
CA GLY A 214 7.64 2.54 -19.25
C GLY A 214 8.84 3.49 -19.11
N THR A 215 9.23 3.86 -17.88
CA THR A 215 10.46 4.62 -17.65
C THR A 215 11.66 3.69 -17.63
N SER A 216 12.76 4.16 -18.19
CA SER A 216 13.91 3.34 -18.48
C SER A 216 15.16 4.09 -18.07
N PHE A 217 16.03 3.45 -17.29
CA PHE A 217 17.20 4.08 -16.70
C PHE A 217 18.48 3.55 -17.35
N PRO A 218 19.54 4.37 -17.41
CA PRO A 218 20.79 3.94 -18.00
C PRO A 218 21.37 2.75 -17.21
N PRO A 219 22.04 1.80 -17.88
CA PRO A 219 22.60 0.61 -17.24
C PRO A 219 23.69 0.94 -16.21
N SER A 220 24.36 2.09 -16.37
CA SER A 220 25.31 2.65 -15.41
C SER A 220 24.66 3.22 -14.14
N ALA A 221 23.33 3.25 -14.04
CA ALA A 221 22.63 3.80 -12.88
C ALA A 221 22.82 2.93 -11.62
N THR A 222 23.11 3.59 -10.51
CA THR A 222 23.21 2.97 -9.18
C THR A 222 21.90 3.10 -8.40
N MET A 223 21.77 2.31 -7.33
CA MET A 223 20.58 2.29 -6.49
C MET A 223 20.41 3.63 -5.74
N CYS A 224 19.22 4.22 -5.84
CA CYS A 224 18.84 5.37 -5.04
C CYS A 224 18.48 4.94 -3.61
N SER A 225 19.09 5.55 -2.60
CA SER A 225 18.77 5.30 -1.19
C SER A 225 17.39 5.81 -0.76
N LYS A 226 16.77 6.73 -1.52
CA LYS A 226 15.44 7.29 -1.20
C LYS A 226 14.30 6.45 -1.75
N CYS A 227 14.41 5.97 -2.99
CA CYS A 227 13.32 5.25 -3.67
C CYS A 227 13.66 3.81 -4.06
N ASN A 228 14.84 3.31 -3.64
CA ASN A 228 15.32 1.94 -3.90
C ASN A 228 15.37 1.54 -5.38
N THR A 229 15.25 2.50 -6.31
CA THR A 229 15.29 2.28 -7.75
C THR A 229 16.70 2.50 -8.28
N LYS A 230 17.17 1.62 -9.18
CA LYS A 230 18.41 1.80 -9.96
C LYS A 230 18.24 2.92 -11.00
N ALA A 231 18.29 4.15 -10.51
CA ALA A 231 18.05 5.35 -11.31
C ALA A 231 19.01 6.49 -10.97
N THR A 232 20.03 6.26 -10.14
CA THR A 232 20.98 7.30 -9.72
C THR A 232 22.15 7.37 -10.69
N VAL A 233 22.43 8.56 -11.21
CA VAL A 233 23.57 8.84 -12.10
C VAL A 233 24.40 9.99 -11.52
N ILE A 234 25.69 10.05 -11.88
CA ILE A 234 26.52 11.21 -11.55
C ILE A 234 26.31 12.29 -12.61
N MET A 235 25.80 13.44 -12.20
CA MET A 235 25.67 14.63 -13.03
C MET A 235 26.21 15.84 -12.27
N ASP A 236 27.13 16.56 -12.90
CA ASP A 236 27.66 17.83 -12.37
C ASP A 236 28.31 17.67 -10.98
N GLY A 237 28.97 16.52 -10.75
CA GLY A 237 29.58 16.20 -9.46
C GLY A 237 28.60 15.72 -8.37
N CYS A 238 27.30 15.65 -8.66
CA CYS A 238 26.27 15.21 -7.72
C CYS A 238 25.66 13.87 -8.14
N ALA A 239 25.34 13.03 -7.16
CA ALA A 239 24.57 11.81 -7.36
C ALA A 239 23.08 12.16 -7.46
N THR A 240 22.50 12.09 -8.65
CA THR A 240 21.12 12.49 -8.94
C THR A 240 20.27 11.31 -9.41
N CYS A 241 19.14 11.08 -8.74
CA CYS A 241 18.17 10.04 -9.08
C CYS A 241 17.17 10.54 -10.13
N LEU A 242 17.17 9.88 -11.28
CA LEU A 242 16.25 10.14 -12.39
C LEU A 242 14.84 9.60 -12.14
N ASN A 243 14.60 8.86 -11.06
CA ASN A 243 13.26 8.36 -10.70
C ASN A 243 12.52 9.33 -9.76
N CYS A 244 13.14 9.70 -8.64
CA CYS A 244 12.49 10.50 -7.59
C CYS A 244 13.06 11.92 -7.42
N GLY A 245 14.06 12.31 -8.21
CA GLY A 245 14.68 13.64 -8.14
C GLY A 245 15.60 13.87 -6.93
N TYR A 246 15.85 12.84 -6.12
CA TYR A 246 16.83 12.93 -5.03
C TYR A 246 18.22 13.27 -5.58
N SER A 247 18.90 14.25 -5.00
CA SER A 247 20.28 14.60 -5.36
C SER A 247 21.14 14.81 -4.13
N LYS A 248 22.39 14.33 -4.16
CA LYS A 248 23.40 14.57 -3.12
C LYS A 248 24.75 14.87 -3.77
N CYS A 249 25.31 16.03 -3.45
CA CYS A 249 26.67 16.41 -3.87
C CYS A 249 27.66 16.02 -2.76
N GLY A 250 28.86 15.62 -3.18
CA GLY A 250 29.99 15.32 -2.28
C GLY A 250 30.89 16.52 -2.08
#